data_AF-A0A6M0JW83-F1
#
_entry.id   AF-A0A6M0JW83-F1
#
_cell.length_a   1.000
_cell.length_b   1.000
_cell.length_c   1.000
_cell.angle_alpha   90.00
_cell.angle_beta   90.00
_cell.angle_gamma   90.00
#
_symmetry.space_group_name_H-M   'P 1'
#
loop_
_entity.id
_entity.type
_entity.pdbx_description
1 polymer ?
#
loop_
_entity_poly.entity_id
_entity_poly.type
_entity_poly.pdbx_seq_one_letter_code
_entity_poly.pdbx_strand_id
1 'polypeptide(L)'
;MTPWSPSPIRSRRSWTVCAPARPRCLKGVRTQVGNLLIEPKLKARVRWAQHNLMQPLRETGTFDLVLLRNVPIYFDLPTKQRVLDALSHSIAPGGYLVISHVESLQGLRTDLQLVRPSVLRKPRR
;
A
#
# COMPACT_ATOMS: atom_id res chain seq x y z
N MET A 1 -42.11 21.81 -7.86
CA MET A 1 -41.40 20.70 -7.18
C MET A 1 -41.60 19.44 -7.99
N THR A 2 -40.69 19.13 -8.92
CA THR A 2 -40.76 17.90 -9.74
C THR A 2 -39.91 16.81 -9.06
N PRO A 3 -40.44 15.59 -8.89
CA PRO A 3 -39.69 14.52 -8.23
C PRO A 3 -38.64 13.95 -9.17
N TRP A 4 -37.42 13.82 -8.64
CA TRP A 4 -36.28 13.18 -9.28
C TRP A 4 -36.57 11.68 -9.45
N SER A 5 -36.50 11.16 -10.68
CA SER A 5 -36.50 9.72 -10.97
C SER A 5 -35.10 9.34 -11.46
N PRO A 6 -34.41 8.35 -10.85
CA PRO A 6 -33.09 7.95 -11.29
C PRO A 6 -33.20 7.00 -12.48
N SER A 7 -32.86 7.49 -13.68
CA SER A 7 -32.66 6.64 -14.86
C SER A 7 -31.46 5.70 -14.66
N PRO A 8 -31.55 4.42 -15.08
CA PRO A 8 -30.47 3.46 -14.88
C PRO A 8 -29.32 3.74 -15.85
N ILE A 9 -28.17 4.19 -15.35
CA ILE A 9 -26.94 4.31 -16.14
C ILE A 9 -26.43 2.90 -16.47
N ARG A 10 -26.86 2.41 -17.63
CA ARG A 10 -26.33 1.24 -18.31
C ARG A 10 -25.46 1.71 -19.48
N SER A 11 -24.16 1.89 -19.27
CA SER A 11 -23.20 1.89 -20.40
C SER A 11 -21.82 1.36 -19.99
N ARG A 12 -21.61 0.06 -20.19
CA ARG A 12 -20.31 -0.64 -20.03
C ARG A 12 -19.29 -0.33 -21.15
N ARG A 13 -19.40 0.76 -21.91
CA ARG A 13 -18.58 1.00 -23.12
C ARG A 13 -17.95 2.40 -23.17
N SER A 14 -17.00 2.69 -22.29
CA SER A 14 -16.18 3.92 -22.35
C SER A 14 -14.69 3.70 -22.09
N TRP A 15 -14.23 2.44 -22.13
CA TRP A 15 -12.85 2.06 -21.79
C TRP A 15 -12.30 1.04 -22.80
N THR A 16 -11.05 1.19 -23.21
CA THR A 16 -10.33 0.24 -24.09
C THR A 16 -9.03 -0.20 -23.42
N VAL A 17 -8.57 -1.42 -23.68
CA VAL A 17 -7.31 -1.96 -23.14
C VAL A 17 -6.12 -1.14 -23.66
N CYS A 18 -5.19 -0.74 -22.77
CA CYS A 18 -3.93 -0.12 -23.19
C CYS A 18 -3.02 -1.15 -23.89
N ALA A 19 -2.19 -0.68 -24.83
CA ALA A 19 -1.13 -1.44 -25.51
C ALA A 19 -0.30 -2.33 -24.54
N PRO A 20 0.35 -3.42 -25.03
CA PRO A 20 0.93 -4.49 -24.21
C PRO A 20 1.95 -4.07 -23.15
N ALA A 21 2.55 -2.87 -23.27
CA ALA A 21 3.47 -2.32 -22.27
C ALA A 21 2.79 -1.74 -21.00
N ARG A 22 1.44 -1.67 -20.94
CA ARG A 22 0.68 -1.22 -19.76
C ARG A 22 -0.43 -2.23 -19.40
N PRO A 23 -0.07 -3.44 -18.96
CA PRO A 23 -0.97 -4.60 -18.99
C PRO A 23 -2.16 -4.56 -18.01
N ARG A 24 -2.39 -3.47 -17.26
CA ARG A 24 -3.42 -3.42 -16.19
C ARG A 24 -4.17 -2.09 -16.09
N CYS A 25 -4.07 -1.23 -17.10
CA CYS A 25 -4.81 0.03 -17.18
C CYS A 25 -5.67 0.08 -18.45
N LEU A 26 -6.88 0.60 -18.32
CA LEU A 26 -7.78 0.89 -19.41
C LEU A 26 -7.64 2.37 -19.79
N LYS A 27 -7.54 2.65 -21.09
CA LYS A 27 -7.55 4.01 -21.64
C LYS A 27 -8.99 4.47 -21.83
N GLY A 28 -9.30 5.66 -21.34
CA GLY A 28 -10.62 6.24 -21.53
C GLY A 28 -10.85 6.64 -22.99
N VAL A 29 -12.08 6.44 -23.45
CA VAL A 29 -12.54 6.87 -24.79
C VAL A 29 -13.73 7.81 -24.66
N ARG A 30 -14.03 8.56 -25.74
CA ARG A 30 -15.13 9.55 -25.78
C ARG A 30 -14.99 10.60 -24.67
N THR A 31 -15.94 10.66 -23.75
CA THR A 31 -15.95 11.60 -22.62
C THR A 31 -14.84 11.36 -21.60
N GLN A 32 -14.09 10.24 -21.71
CA GLN A 32 -13.01 9.86 -20.80
C GLN A 32 -11.62 9.98 -21.45
N VAL A 33 -11.48 10.60 -22.62
CA VAL A 33 -10.16 10.82 -23.25
C VAL A 33 -9.25 11.62 -22.31
N GLY A 34 -7.98 11.21 -22.21
CA GLY A 34 -7.01 11.78 -21.26
C GLY A 34 -6.94 11.04 -19.92
N ASN A 35 -7.96 10.24 -19.59
CA ASN A 35 -8.01 9.49 -18.34
C ASN A 35 -7.51 8.04 -18.49
N LEU A 36 -7.01 7.49 -17.38
CA LEU A 36 -6.65 6.09 -17.22
C LEU A 36 -7.44 5.49 -16.06
N LEU A 37 -7.93 4.27 -16.24
CA LEU A 37 -8.62 3.53 -15.19
C LEU A 37 -7.87 2.22 -14.91
N ILE A 38 -7.55 1.95 -13.65
CA ILE A 38 -7.00 0.65 -13.27
C ILE A 38 -8.02 -0.46 -13.52
N GLU A 39 -7.59 -1.58 -14.10
CA GLU A 39 -8.44 -2.73 -14.40
C GLU A 39 -9.17 -3.23 -13.13
N PRO A 40 -10.49 -3.48 -13.19
CA PRO A 40 -11.25 -3.96 -12.04
C PRO A 40 -10.68 -5.22 -11.38
N LYS A 41 -10.13 -6.15 -12.18
CA LYS A 41 -9.49 -7.38 -11.69
C LYS A 41 -8.25 -7.10 -10.83
N LEU A 42 -7.49 -6.05 -11.13
CA LEU A 42 -6.36 -5.64 -10.31
C LEU A 42 -6.85 -4.97 -9.02
N LYS A 43 -7.85 -4.09 -9.11
CA LYS A 43 -8.43 -3.44 -7.93
C LYS A 43 -8.98 -4.45 -6.92
N ALA A 44 -9.59 -5.54 -7.40
CA ALA A 44 -10.13 -6.60 -6.54
C ALA A 44 -9.08 -7.34 -5.69
N ARG A 45 -7.77 -7.20 -6.01
CA ARG A 45 -6.67 -7.78 -5.22
C ARG A 45 -6.18 -6.86 -4.10
N VAL A 46 -6.75 -5.67 -3.96
CA VAL A 46 -6.34 -4.65 -2.99
C VAL A 46 -7.46 -4.44 -1.99
N ARG A 47 -7.15 -4.62 -0.70
CA ARG A 47 -8.05 -4.25 0.39
C ARG A 47 -7.56 -2.95 1.03
N TRP A 48 -8.45 -1.96 1.10
CA TRP A 48 -8.19 -0.72 1.80
C TRP A 48 -8.68 -0.84 3.23
N ALA A 49 -7.89 -0.38 4.18
CA ALA A 49 -8.25 -0.30 5.59
C ALA A 49 -7.66 0.97 6.19
N GLN A 50 -8.40 1.59 7.11
CA GLN A 50 -7.88 2.68 7.91
C GLN A 50 -7.19 2.09 9.13
N HIS A 51 -5.94 2.49 9.35
CA HIS A 51 -5.16 2.01 10.49
C HIS A 51 -4.24 3.11 11.00
N ASN A 52 -4.21 3.28 12.33
CA ASN A 52 -3.26 4.15 12.99
C ASN A 52 -1.99 3.35 13.30
N LEU A 53 -0.86 3.74 12.71
CA LEU A 53 0.45 3.08 12.89
C LEU A 53 0.92 3.02 14.34
N MET A 54 0.39 3.89 15.22
CA MET A 54 0.66 3.88 16.66
C MET A 54 -0.03 2.74 17.40
N GLN A 55 -1.02 2.12 16.76
CA GLN A 55 -1.77 1.01 17.32
C GLN A 55 -1.25 -0.29 16.69
N PRO A 56 -1.29 -1.41 17.43
CA PRO A 56 -0.95 -2.70 16.84
C PRO A 56 -1.88 -3.01 15.66
N LEU A 57 -1.34 -3.63 14.61
CA LEU A 57 -2.08 -4.18 13.48
C LEU A 57 -2.96 -5.35 13.95
N ARG A 58 -4.05 -5.04 14.65
CA ARG A 58 -5.07 -6.03 15.01
C ARG A 58 -5.74 -6.48 13.72
N GLU A 59 -5.94 -7.79 13.55
CA GLU A 59 -6.74 -8.40 12.47
C GLU A 59 -6.08 -8.53 11.09
N THR A 60 -4.80 -8.17 10.95
CA THR A 60 -4.05 -8.48 9.73
C THR A 60 -2.98 -9.48 10.11
N GLY A 61 -3.06 -10.69 9.55
CA GLY A 61 -2.07 -11.73 9.78
C GLY A 61 -0.66 -11.28 9.37
N THR A 62 0.26 -12.22 9.27
CA THR A 62 1.63 -11.86 8.86
C THR A 62 1.72 -11.48 7.39
N PHE A 63 2.59 -10.53 7.07
CA PHE A 63 2.89 -10.11 5.71
C PHE A 63 4.27 -10.58 5.28
N ASP A 64 4.39 -11.02 4.03
CA ASP A 64 5.69 -11.34 3.41
C ASP A 64 6.50 -10.07 3.10
N LEU A 65 5.80 -8.96 2.82
CA LEU A 65 6.37 -7.67 2.47
C LEU A 65 5.54 -6.53 3.06
N VAL A 66 6.20 -5.64 3.80
CA VAL A 66 5.65 -4.40 4.32
C VAL A 66 6.39 -3.23 3.68
N LEU A 67 5.63 -2.31 3.08
CA LEU A 67 6.15 -1.07 2.50
C LEU A 67 5.70 0.10 3.38
N LEU A 68 6.66 0.78 4.01
CA LEU A 68 6.40 1.98 4.81
C LEU A 68 7.30 3.11 4.33
N ARG A 69 6.78 3.93 3.43
CA ARG A 69 7.57 4.95 2.72
C ARG A 69 7.04 6.34 3.06
N ASN A 70 7.93 7.26 3.44
CA ASN A 70 7.66 8.69 3.60
C ASN A 70 6.78 9.07 4.79
N VAL A 71 6.53 8.15 5.72
CA VAL A 71 5.64 8.38 6.88
C VAL A 71 6.45 8.47 8.19
N PRO A 72 7.39 7.55 8.49
CA PRO A 72 8.22 7.63 9.69
C PRO A 72 8.93 8.96 9.95
N ILE A 73 9.21 9.77 8.93
CA ILE A 73 9.92 11.05 9.07
C ILE A 73 9.24 12.07 10.00
N TYR A 74 7.92 11.94 10.22
CA TYR A 74 7.15 12.87 11.05
C TYR A 74 7.16 12.52 12.55
N PHE A 75 7.73 11.37 12.91
CA PHE A 75 7.67 10.85 14.28
C PHE A 75 8.95 11.12 15.07
N ASP A 76 8.81 11.30 16.38
CA ASP A 76 9.93 11.30 17.32
C ASP A 76 10.54 9.89 17.45
N LEU A 77 11.73 9.80 18.04
CA LEU A 77 12.45 8.54 18.17
C LEU A 77 11.66 7.48 18.98
N PRO A 78 11.03 7.80 20.12
CA PRO A 78 10.20 6.84 20.86
C PRO A 78 9.03 6.30 20.03
N THR A 79 8.38 7.16 19.24
CA THR A 79 7.29 6.76 18.36
C THR A 79 7.77 5.89 17.22
N LYS A 80 8.88 6.25 16.57
CA LYS A 80 9.52 5.43 15.54
C LYS A 80 9.82 4.02 16.04
N GLN A 81 10.32 3.90 17.27
CA GLN A 81 10.57 2.60 17.90
C GLN A 81 9.29 1.79 18.04
N ARG A 82 8.21 2.37 18.59
CA ARG A 82 6.92 1.68 18.73
C ARG A 82 6.34 1.21 17.41
N VAL A 83 6.41 2.06 16.37
CA VAL A 83 5.94 1.74 15.02
C VAL A 83 6.78 0.61 14.43
N LEU A 84 8.11 0.68 14.56
CA LEU A 84 9.02 -0.36 14.07
C LEU A 84 8.77 -1.70 14.75
N ASP A 85 8.57 -1.71 16.06
CA ASP A 85 8.26 -2.92 16.81
C ASP A 85 6.93 -3.52 16.36
N ALA A 86 5.87 -2.71 16.24
CA ALA A 86 4.57 -3.19 15.77
C ALA A 86 4.63 -3.79 14.35
N LEU A 87 5.42 -3.19 13.46
CA LEU A 87 5.61 -3.69 12.10
C LEU A 87 6.49 -4.94 12.06
N SER A 88 7.55 -5.01 12.87
CA SER A 88 8.37 -6.24 12.94
C SER A 88 7.53 -7.44 13.35
N HIS A 89 6.58 -7.26 14.26
CA HIS A 89 5.63 -8.31 14.66
C HIS A 89 4.68 -8.73 13.54
N SER A 90 4.27 -7.83 12.65
CA SER A 90 3.37 -8.15 11.54
C SER A 90 4.09 -8.77 10.34
N ILE A 91 5.42 -8.83 10.33
CA ILE A 91 6.19 -9.45 9.23
C ILE A 91 6.37 -10.95 9.49
N ALA A 92 6.13 -11.77 8.47
CA ALA A 92 6.36 -13.20 8.50
C ALA A 92 7.86 -13.51 8.64
N PRO A 93 8.27 -14.63 9.26
CA PRO A 93 9.68 -15.06 9.27
C PRO A 93 10.25 -15.15 7.85
N GLY A 94 11.37 -14.45 7.60
CA GLY A 94 11.98 -14.33 6.28
C GLY A 94 11.40 -13.23 5.38
N GLY A 95 10.33 -12.54 5.81
CA GLY A 95 9.71 -11.41 5.13
C GLY A 95 10.51 -10.12 5.24
N TYR A 96 10.03 -9.07 4.56
CA TYR A 96 10.77 -7.84 4.34
C TYR A 96 10.01 -6.59 4.79
N LEU A 97 10.75 -5.62 5.31
CA LEU A 97 10.31 -4.24 5.52
C LEU A 97 11.11 -3.33 4.60
N VAL A 98 10.43 -2.51 3.80
CA VAL A 98 11.06 -1.50 2.94
C VAL A 98 10.67 -0.11 3.41
N ILE A 99 11.68 0.68 3.78
CA ILE A 99 11.55 2.05 4.25
C ILE A 99 11.99 3.06 3.18
N SER A 100 11.86 4.36 3.44
CA SER A 100 12.36 5.40 2.51
C SER A 100 13.87 5.67 2.71
N HIS A 101 14.52 6.23 1.69
CA HIS A 101 15.97 6.55 1.71
C HIS A 101 16.38 7.55 2.80
N VAL A 102 15.46 8.45 3.16
CA VAL A 102 15.66 9.49 4.18
C VAL A 102 15.37 9.00 5.60
N GLU A 103 14.89 7.76 5.74
CA GLU A 103 14.54 7.20 7.05
C GLU A 103 15.76 6.47 7.61
N SER A 104 16.50 7.15 8.48
CA SER A 104 17.58 6.50 9.24
C SER A 104 17.00 5.71 10.42
N LEU A 105 17.52 4.50 10.60
CA LEU A 105 17.29 3.66 11.77
C LEU A 105 18.27 3.99 12.92
N GLN A 106 19.07 5.07 12.81
CA GLN A 106 19.97 5.47 13.88
C GLN A 106 19.20 5.63 15.20
N GLY A 107 19.67 4.96 16.25
CA GLY A 107 19.05 5.02 17.57
C GLY A 107 17.82 4.14 17.75
N LEU A 108 17.40 3.39 16.73
CA LEU A 108 16.33 2.38 16.84
C LEU A 108 16.93 1.00 17.11
N ARG A 109 16.25 0.23 17.96
CA ARG A 109 16.55 -1.17 18.22
C ARG A 109 15.62 -2.03 17.38
N THR A 110 16.15 -3.02 16.67
CA THR A 110 15.31 -3.93 15.88
C THR A 110 15.97 -5.29 15.73
N ASP A 111 15.14 -6.33 15.66
CA ASP A 111 15.52 -7.69 15.32
C ASP A 111 15.63 -7.91 13.79
N LEU A 112 15.25 -6.90 13.00
CA LEU A 112 15.36 -6.94 11.56
C LEU A 112 16.81 -6.74 11.10
N GLN A 113 17.22 -7.53 10.13
CA GLN A 113 18.55 -7.46 9.53
C GLN A 113 18.54 -6.53 8.32
N LEU A 114 19.47 -5.57 8.29
CA LEU A 114 19.66 -4.71 7.13
C LEU A 114 20.28 -5.52 5.98
N VAL A 115 19.55 -5.66 4.88
CA VAL A 115 20.01 -6.41 3.69
C VAL A 115 20.58 -5.46 2.64
N ARG A 116 19.92 -4.32 2.44
CA ARG A 116 20.34 -3.23 1.54
C ARG A 116 19.89 -1.90 2.14
N PRO A 117 20.42 -0.75 1.68
CA PRO A 117 19.87 0.54 2.07
C PRO A 117 18.34 0.54 1.93
N SER A 118 17.66 0.90 3.04
CA SER A 118 16.20 0.92 3.16
C SER A 118 15.46 -0.43 3.02
N VAL A 119 16.16 -1.57 2.98
CA VAL A 119 15.56 -2.91 2.93
C VAL A 119 16.02 -3.75 4.10
N LEU A 120 15.07 -4.13 4.94
CA LEU A 120 15.25 -4.90 6.16
C LEU A 120 14.55 -6.24 6.02
N ARG A 121 15.10 -7.28 6.65
CA ARG A 121 14.55 -8.62 6.60
C ARG A 121 14.39 -9.20 8.00
N LYS A 122 13.25 -9.82 8.26
CA LYS A 122 13.02 -10.57 9.49
C LYS A 122 13.74 -11.93 9.40
N PRO A 123 14.58 -12.30 10.38
CA PRO A 123 15.22 -13.62 10.39
C PRO A 123 14.20 -14.76 10.31
N ARG A 124 14.57 -15.83 9.60
CA ARG A 124 13.89 -17.13 9.69
C ARG A 124 14.46 -17.82 10.94
N ARG A 125 13.79 -17.71 12.09
CA ARG A 125 14.10 -18.59 13.21
C ARG A 125 13.64 -20.01 12.89
#